data_AF-A0A3M9M6Y8-F1
#
_entry.id   AF-A0A3M9M6Y8-F1
#
_cell.length_a   1.000
_cell.length_b   1.000
_cell.length_c   1.000
_cell.angle_alpha   90.00
_cell.angle_beta   90.00
_cell.angle_gamma   90.00
#
_symmetry.space_group_name_H-M   'P 1'
#
loop_
_entity.id
_entity.type
_entity.pdbx_description
1 polymer ?
#
loop_
_entity_poly.entity_id
_entity_poly.type
_entity_poly.pdbx_seq_one_letter_code
_entity_poly.pdbx_strand_id
1 'polypeptide(L)'
;MQAKAFPAAFTPTMIGVFERTDGKPLTTADQAKVKSFAAEISAKKIKNVQQVIPAPASPKKLVQTLLFETPQQTRDNYKQLNDTAQTVRDQLHAMVKGTGLSPAAS
;
A
#
# COMPACT_ATOMS: atom_id res chain seq x y z
N MET A 1 -21.50 8.49 11.97
CA MET A 1 -21.00 7.11 12.13
C MET A 1 -20.63 6.58 10.75
N GLN A 2 -19.37 6.22 10.52
CA GLN A 2 -18.99 5.11 9.64
C GLN A 2 -17.48 4.90 9.79
N ALA A 3 -17.10 4.24 10.90
CA ALA A 3 -15.86 3.50 10.93
C ALA A 3 -16.04 2.29 10.00
N LYS A 4 -15.90 2.49 8.69
CA LYS A 4 -15.42 1.42 7.79
C LYS A 4 -13.92 1.28 8.01
N ALA A 5 -13.55 1.05 9.26
CA ALA A 5 -12.20 0.75 9.68
C ALA A 5 -12.11 -0.77 9.64
N PHE A 6 -11.46 -1.28 8.59
CA PHE A 6 -10.90 -2.63 8.51
C PHE A 6 -11.89 -3.80 8.73
N PRO A 7 -12.09 -4.72 7.77
CA PRO A 7 -12.78 -5.97 8.06
C PRO A 7 -12.13 -6.63 9.28
N ALA A 8 -12.90 -7.09 10.27
CA ALA A 8 -12.38 -7.63 11.52
C ALA A 8 -11.46 -8.87 11.37
N ALA A 9 -11.38 -9.44 10.17
CA ALA A 9 -10.50 -10.56 9.82
C ALA A 9 -9.25 -10.16 9.00
N PHE A 10 -9.10 -8.88 8.63
CA PHE A 10 -7.97 -8.43 7.82
C PHE A 10 -6.84 -7.93 8.73
N THR A 11 -5.79 -8.75 8.88
CA THR A 11 -4.58 -8.38 9.62
C THR A 11 -3.48 -8.02 8.61
N PRO A 12 -3.27 -6.72 8.30
CA PRO A 12 -2.25 -6.35 7.34
C PRO A 12 -0.87 -6.75 7.86
N THR A 13 -0.11 -7.44 7.02
CA THR A 13 1.27 -7.83 7.32
C THR A 13 2.27 -6.82 6.76
N MET A 14 1.85 -5.99 5.80
CA MET A 14 2.62 -4.86 5.29
C MET A 14 1.71 -3.66 5.02
N ILE A 15 2.25 -2.45 5.19
CA ILE A 15 1.55 -1.19 4.94
C ILE A 15 2.42 -0.33 4.03
N GLY A 16 1.88 0.06 2.88
CA GLY A 16 2.46 1.08 2.02
C GLY A 16 1.81 2.43 2.31
N VAL A 17 2.58 3.41 2.74
CA VAL A 17 2.09 4.78 3.01
C VAL A 17 2.48 5.67 1.84
N PHE A 18 1.57 6.50 1.35
CA PHE A 18 1.81 7.43 0.24
C PHE A 18 1.52 8.86 0.65
N GLU A 19 2.39 9.77 0.24
CA GLU A 19 2.29 11.20 0.46
C GLU A 19 2.71 11.97 -0.79
N ARG A 20 2.41 13.27 -0.85
CA ARG A 20 2.93 14.12 -1.93
C ARG A 20 4.37 14.52 -1.62
N THR A 21 5.21 14.52 -2.65
CA THR A 21 6.61 14.98 -2.59
C THR A 21 6.77 16.45 -2.19
N ASP A 22 5.73 17.27 -2.38
CA ASP A 22 5.70 18.68 -1.98
C ASP A 22 5.13 18.91 -0.55
N GLY A 23 4.84 17.83 0.20
CA GLY A 23 4.31 17.88 1.55
C GLY A 23 2.88 18.44 1.66
N LYS A 24 2.23 18.76 0.53
CA LYS A 24 0.86 19.28 0.54
C LYS A 24 -0.14 18.15 0.77
N PRO A 25 -1.39 18.47 1.18
CA PRO A 25 -2.46 17.49 1.25
C PRO A 25 -2.71 16.81 -0.11
N LEU A 26 -2.97 15.50 -0.08
CA LEU A 26 -3.37 14.69 -1.22
C LEU A 26 -4.65 15.25 -1.85
N THR A 27 -4.56 15.52 -3.15
CA THR A 27 -5.70 15.89 -3.99
C THR A 27 -6.61 14.69 -4.25
N THR A 28 -7.79 14.92 -4.84
CA THR A 28 -8.67 13.83 -5.29
C THR A 28 -7.99 12.95 -6.34
N ALA A 29 -7.19 13.56 -7.24
CA ALA A 29 -6.44 12.83 -8.26
C ALA A 29 -5.36 11.94 -7.64
N ASP A 30 -4.62 12.46 -6.65
CA ASP A 30 -3.62 11.69 -5.90
C ASP A 30 -4.26 10.48 -5.23
N GLN A 31 -5.42 10.67 -4.58
CA GLN A 31 -6.12 9.58 -3.90
C GLN A 31 -6.65 8.53 -4.88
N ALA A 32 -7.13 8.95 -6.05
CA ALA A 32 -7.55 8.04 -7.12
C ALA A 32 -6.35 7.25 -7.66
N LYS A 33 -5.17 7.90 -7.76
CA LYS A 33 -3.93 7.25 -8.20
C LYS A 33 -3.44 6.21 -7.20
N VAL A 34 -3.42 6.52 -5.90
CA VAL A 34 -3.10 5.54 -4.85
C VAL A 34 -4.08 4.35 -4.89
N LYS A 35 -5.37 4.60 -5.13
CA LYS A 35 -6.35 3.51 -5.32
C LYS A 35 -6.04 2.66 -6.57
N SER A 36 -5.55 3.26 -7.66
CA SER A 36 -5.18 2.49 -8.87
C SER A 36 -4.00 1.57 -8.61
N PHE A 37 -3.03 1.99 -7.80
CA PHE A 37 -1.88 1.15 -7.42
C PHE A 37 -2.31 -0.17 -6.77
N ALA A 38 -3.39 -0.20 -5.97
CA ALA A 38 -3.90 -1.44 -5.40
C ALA A 38 -4.35 -2.44 -6.49
N ALA A 39 -5.05 -1.95 -7.51
CA ALA A 39 -5.47 -2.76 -8.65
C ALA A 39 -4.27 -3.22 -9.49
N GLU A 40 -3.31 -2.34 -9.74
CA GLU A 40 -2.11 -2.64 -10.51
C GLU A 40 -1.22 -3.69 -9.81
N ILE A 41 -1.03 -3.59 -8.48
CA ILE A 41 -0.30 -4.61 -7.72
C ILE A 41 -1.05 -5.94 -7.72
N SER A 42 -2.37 -5.92 -7.53
CA SER A 42 -3.19 -7.14 -7.55
C SER A 42 -3.10 -7.85 -8.91
N ALA A 43 -3.07 -7.09 -10.01
CA ALA A 43 -2.92 -7.63 -11.37
C ALA A 43 -1.55 -8.27 -11.62
N LYS A 44 -0.49 -7.83 -10.92
CA LYS A 44 0.87 -8.39 -11.05
C LYS A 44 1.03 -9.77 -10.43
N LYS A 45 0.05 -10.25 -9.64
CA LYS A 45 0.09 -11.56 -8.97
C LYS A 45 1.43 -11.82 -8.26
N ILE A 46 1.91 -10.83 -7.51
CA ILE A 46 3.16 -10.94 -6.75
C ILE A 46 3.03 -12.10 -5.77
N LYS A 47 4.04 -12.98 -5.75
CA LYS A 47 4.04 -14.16 -4.87
C LYS A 47 3.81 -13.74 -3.42
N ASN A 48 2.95 -14.49 -2.71
CA ASN A 48 2.57 -14.27 -1.32
C ASN A 48 1.77 -12.98 -1.03
N VAL A 49 1.44 -12.16 -2.03
CA VAL A 49 0.44 -11.10 -1.85
C VAL A 49 -0.93 -11.70 -2.08
N GLN A 50 -1.72 -11.84 -1.01
CA GLN A 50 -3.07 -12.41 -1.06
C GLN A 50 -4.10 -11.35 -1.42
N GLN A 51 -3.99 -10.17 -0.81
CA GLN A 51 -4.92 -9.07 -1.00
C GLN A 51 -4.23 -7.72 -0.84
N VAL A 52 -4.68 -6.73 -1.61
CA VAL A 52 -4.28 -5.32 -1.46
C VAL A 52 -5.52 -4.46 -1.32
N ILE A 53 -5.61 -3.71 -0.22
CA ILE A 53 -6.78 -2.87 0.09
C ILE A 53 -6.32 -1.41 0.23
N PRO A 54 -6.87 -0.48 -0.56
CA PRO A 54 -6.68 0.94 -0.31
C PRO A 54 -7.50 1.39 0.90
N ALA A 55 -6.84 1.98 1.89
CA ALA A 55 -7.51 2.67 2.98
C ALA A 55 -7.90 4.11 2.55
N PRO A 56 -8.88 4.72 3.24
CA PRO A 56 -9.13 6.16 3.10
C PRO A 56 -7.89 6.99 3.43
N ALA A 57 -7.76 8.15 2.80
CA ALA A 57 -6.73 9.11 3.19
C ALA A 57 -6.94 9.54 4.66
N SER A 58 -5.86 9.93 5.33
CA SER A 58 -5.90 10.43 6.70
C SER A 58 -6.81 11.67 6.80
N PRO A 59 -7.32 12.03 8.00
CA PRO A 59 -8.24 13.17 8.14
C PRO A 59 -7.71 14.50 7.57
N LYS A 60 -6.39 14.73 7.67
CA LYS A 60 -5.71 15.91 7.11
C LYS A 60 -5.26 15.71 5.65
N LYS A 61 -5.56 14.56 5.06
CA LYS A 61 -5.19 14.13 3.70
C LYS A 61 -3.68 14.15 3.44
N LEU A 62 -2.85 14.11 4.47
CA LEU A 62 -1.40 14.14 4.28
C LEU A 62 -0.86 12.81 3.77
N VAL A 63 -1.54 11.72 4.13
CA VAL A 63 -1.14 10.37 3.75
C VAL A 63 -2.34 9.54 3.34
N GLN A 64 -2.13 8.56 2.48
CA GLN A 64 -3.07 7.48 2.21
C GLN A 64 -2.32 6.16 2.20
N THR A 65 -2.94 5.09 2.70
CA THR A 65 -2.31 3.79 2.84
C THR A 65 -2.88 2.73 1.91
N LEU A 66 -2.01 1.85 1.45
CA LEU A 66 -2.34 0.53 0.93
C LEU A 66 -1.97 -0.50 1.97
N LEU A 67 -2.88 -1.44 2.18
CA LEU A 67 -2.75 -2.50 3.14
C LEU A 67 -2.57 -3.80 2.40
N PHE A 68 -1.54 -4.57 2.74
CA PHE A 68 -1.22 -5.82 2.08
C PHE A 68 -1.42 -6.97 3.06
N GLU A 69 -2.10 -8.00 2.58
CA GLU A 69 -2.21 -9.28 3.26
C GLU A 69 -1.27 -10.28 2.62
N THR A 70 -0.49 -10.96 3.46
CA THR A 70 0.38 -12.07 3.08
C THR A 70 0.07 -13.27 3.96
N PRO A 71 0.57 -14.48 3.63
CA PRO A 71 0.52 -15.61 4.57
C PRO A 71 1.11 -15.21 5.92
N GLN A 72 0.63 -15.86 6.97
CA GLN A 72 1.21 -15.69 8.30
C GLN A 72 2.70 -16.00 8.27
N GLN A 73 3.51 -15.12 8.87
CA GLN A 73 4.95 -15.29 8.93
C GLN A 73 5.30 -16.46 9.85
N THR A 74 6.11 -17.38 9.34
CA THR A 74 6.73 -18.50 10.04
C THR A 74 8.25 -18.45 9.84
N ARG A 75 9.00 -19.32 10.53
CA ARG A 75 10.45 -19.43 10.30
C ARG A 75 10.77 -19.87 8.87
N ASP A 76 9.95 -20.75 8.29
CA ASP A 76 10.20 -21.35 6.98
C ASP A 76 9.92 -20.41 5.81
N ASN A 77 8.95 -19.49 5.96
CA ASN A 77 8.60 -18.55 4.90
C ASN A 77 9.19 -17.13 5.09
N TYR A 78 9.94 -16.89 6.18
CA TYR A 78 10.49 -15.57 6.52
C TYR A 78 11.25 -14.91 5.36
N LYS A 79 12.19 -15.64 4.75
CA LYS A 79 12.95 -15.11 3.60
C LYS A 79 12.04 -14.78 2.43
N GLN A 80 11.06 -15.63 2.14
CA GLN A 80 10.15 -15.43 1.01
C GLN A 80 9.24 -14.22 1.23
N LEU A 81 8.79 -13.97 2.46
CA LEU A 81 7.99 -12.78 2.79
C LEU A 81 8.81 -11.50 2.71
N ASN A 82 10.09 -11.53 3.10
CA ASN A 82 11.00 -10.41 2.89
C ASN A 82 11.23 -10.12 1.39
N ASP A 83 11.47 -11.16 0.58
CA ASP A 83 11.63 -11.03 -0.87
C ASP A 83 10.33 -10.47 -1.51
N THR A 84 9.15 -10.90 -1.02
CA THR A 84 7.84 -10.35 -1.41
C THR A 84 7.75 -8.86 -1.06
N ALA A 85 8.12 -8.46 0.17
CA ALA A 85 8.09 -7.08 0.61
C ALA A 85 9.00 -6.18 -0.23
N GLN A 86 10.21 -6.64 -0.55
CA GLN A 86 11.13 -5.95 -1.45
C GLN A 86 10.52 -5.79 -2.85
N THR A 87 9.96 -6.85 -3.40
CA THR A 87 9.29 -6.80 -4.71
C THR A 87 8.16 -5.79 -4.71
N VAL A 88 7.29 -5.79 -3.68
CA VAL A 88 6.21 -4.82 -3.54
C VAL A 88 6.77 -3.39 -3.47
N ARG A 89 7.81 -3.15 -2.66
CA ARG A 89 8.46 -1.84 -2.53
C ARG A 89 8.98 -1.35 -3.89
N ASP A 90 9.67 -2.20 -4.63
CA ASP A 90 10.23 -1.84 -5.95
C ASP A 90 9.13 -1.51 -6.97
N GLN A 91 8.04 -2.28 -6.98
CA GLN A 91 6.90 -1.98 -7.85
C GLN A 91 6.25 -0.64 -7.49
N LEU A 92 6.02 -0.37 -6.20
CA LEU A 92 5.46 0.89 -5.76
C LEU A 92 6.38 2.07 -6.09
N HIS A 93 7.69 1.92 -5.88
CA HIS A 93 8.70 2.92 -6.27
C HIS A 93 8.67 3.21 -7.77
N ALA A 94 8.49 2.19 -8.62
CA ALA A 94 8.34 2.39 -10.05
C ALA A 94 7.04 3.12 -10.41
N MET A 95 5.92 2.76 -9.77
CA MET A 95 4.59 3.33 -10.03
C MET A 95 4.46 4.79 -9.64
N VAL A 96 5.18 5.24 -8.61
CA VAL A 96 5.11 6.66 -8.18
C VAL A 96 5.92 7.60 -9.06
N LYS A 97 6.84 7.09 -9.90
CA LYS A 97 7.68 7.95 -10.76
C LYS A 97 6.80 8.83 -11.65
N GLY A 98 7.06 10.14 -11.61
CA GLY A 98 6.30 11.13 -12.39
C GLY A 98 4.90 11.45 -11.88
N THR A 99 4.47 10.89 -10.74
CA THR A 99 3.12 11.13 -10.19
C THR A 99 3.06 12.25 -9.16
N GLY A 100 4.22 12.77 -8.72
CA GLY A 100 4.30 13.72 -7.60
C GLY A 100 4.07 13.07 -6.23
N LEU A 101 3.79 11.77 -6.18
CA LEU A 101 3.69 10.97 -4.96
C LEU A 101 5.02 10.34 -4.59
N SER A 102 5.18 10.03 -3.31
CA SER A 102 6.26 9.19 -2.79
C SER A 102 5.65 8.14 -1.86
N PRO A 103 6.19 6.90 -1.83
CA PRO A 103 6.05 6.09 -0.64
C PRO A 103 6.70 6.87 0.52
N ALA A 104 5.99 7.05 1.63
CA ALA A 104 6.55 7.70 2.80
C ALA A 104 7.76 6.90 3.26
N ALA A 105 8.89 7.58 3.45
CA ALA A 105 10.12 6.93 3.89
C ALA A 105 9.86 6.20 5.21
N SER A 106 10.10 4.88 5.21
CA SER A 106 10.28 4.07 6.41
C SER A 106 11.75 4.06 6.76
#